data_AF-A0A645J8B0-F1
#
_entry.id   AF-A0A645J8B0-F1
#
_cell.length_a   1.000
_cell.length_b   1.000
_cell.length_c   1.000
_cell.angle_alpha   90.00
_cell.angle_beta   90.00
_cell.angle_gamma   90.00
#
_symmetry.space_group_name_H-M   'P 1'
#
loop_
_entity.id
_entity.type
_entity.pdbx_description
1 polymer ?
#
loop_
_entity_poly.entity_id
_entity_poly.type
_entity_poly.pdbx_seq_one_letter_code
_entity_poly.pdbx_strand_id
1 'polypeptide(L)'
;MIFSDKTFAALGNGEPLTFSTGELLCMAAVMAGGVLTGKLRVSTIRSLLRGMQNGSRAEALYASYPADESGYDAWVTRAEAFWKSCGSMAENTVK
;
A
#
# COMPACT_ATOMS: atom_id res chain seq x y z
N MET A 1 -4.98 -12.10 16.11
CA MET A 1 -3.85 -11.69 15.26
C MET A 1 -4.47 -11.16 13.96
N ILE A 2 -4.12 -9.94 13.52
CA ILE A 2 -4.80 -9.28 12.37
C ILE A 2 -4.28 -9.80 11.03
N PHE A 3 -3.06 -10.33 11.01
CA PHE A 3 -2.42 -10.89 9.83
C PHE A 3 -2.05 -12.34 10.17
N SER A 4 -2.44 -13.28 9.31
CA SER A 4 -1.97 -14.66 9.44
C SER A 4 -0.52 -14.75 8.95
N ASP A 5 0.21 -15.79 9.34
CA ASP A 5 1.56 -16.03 8.84
C ASP A 5 1.60 -16.11 7.31
N LYS A 6 0.50 -16.58 6.68
CA LYS A 6 0.34 -16.60 5.23
C LYS A 6 0.27 -15.20 4.63
N THR A 7 -0.37 -14.26 5.32
CA THR A 7 -0.47 -12.86 4.89
C THR A 7 0.87 -12.14 4.97
N PHE A 8 1.66 -12.41 6.02
CA PHE A 8 3.03 -11.90 6.11
C PHE A 8 3.97 -12.53 5.08
N ALA A 9 3.83 -13.84 4.81
CA ALA A 9 4.59 -14.52 3.78
C ALA A 9 4.26 -13.99 2.36
N ALA A 10 2.98 -13.77 2.06
CA ALA A 10 2.56 -13.19 0.78
C ALA A 10 3.08 -11.74 0.59
N LEU A 11 3.01 -10.92 1.65
CA LEU A 11 3.61 -9.58 1.68
C LEU A 11 5.13 -9.60 1.46
N GLY A 12 5.83 -10.57 2.04
CA GLY A 12 7.28 -10.72 1.92
C GLY A 12 7.74 -11.21 0.54
N ASN A 13 6.92 -11.99 -0.16
CA ASN A 13 7.22 -12.56 -1.47
C ASN A 13 6.67 -11.74 -2.65
N GLY A 14 5.97 -10.62 -2.39
CA GLY A 14 5.33 -9.82 -3.42
C GLY A 14 4.14 -10.52 -4.10
N GLU A 15 3.57 -11.56 -3.46
CA GLU A 15 2.41 -12.25 -4.00
C GLU A 15 1.13 -11.44 -3.78
N PRO A 16 0.17 -11.49 -4.73
CA PRO A 16 -1.10 -10.79 -4.59
C PRO A 16 -1.84 -11.27 -3.33
N LEU A 17 -2.13 -10.33 -2.44
CA LEU A 17 -2.84 -10.59 -1.19
C LEU A 17 -4.30 -10.95 -1.47
N THR A 18 -4.57 -12.24 -1.60
CA THR A 18 -5.93 -12.75 -1.70
C THR A 18 -6.48 -12.98 -0.29
N PHE A 19 -7.33 -12.06 0.16
CA PHE A 19 -8.07 -12.22 1.41
C PHE A 19 -9.48 -12.74 1.11
N SER A 20 -9.93 -13.74 1.86
CA SER A 20 -11.34 -14.13 1.81
C SER A 20 -12.23 -13.03 2.40
N THR A 21 -13.49 -12.95 1.96
CA THR A 21 -14.47 -11.98 2.49
C THR A 21 -14.65 -12.09 4.01
N GLY A 22 -14.54 -13.30 4.56
CA GLY A 22 -14.60 -13.54 6.00
C GLY A 22 -13.37 -13.01 6.75
N GLU A 23 -12.17 -13.17 6.19
CA GLU A 23 -10.94 -12.60 6.76
C GLU A 23 -10.97 -11.08 6.74
N LEU A 24 -11.44 -10.46 5.65
CA LEU A 24 -11.62 -9.01 5.57
C LEU A 24 -12.57 -8.47 6.64
N LEU A 25 -13.71 -9.13 6.86
CA LEU A 25 -14.68 -8.77 7.90
C LEU A 25 -14.10 -8.91 9.30
N CYS A 26 -13.37 -10.00 9.56
CA CYS A 26 -12.71 -10.23 10.84
C CYS A 26 -11.63 -9.17 11.10
N MET A 27 -10.80 -8.86 10.11
CA MET A 27 -9.79 -7.79 10.19
C MET A 27 -10.44 -6.43 10.46
N ALA A 28 -11.54 -6.11 9.77
CA ALA A 28 -12.30 -4.88 9.99
C ALA A 28 -12.87 -4.81 11.42
N ALA A 29 -13.45 -5.90 11.93
CA ALA A 29 -13.99 -5.96 13.28
C ALA A 29 -12.89 -5.80 14.35
N VAL A 30 -11.73 -6.44 14.18
CA VAL A 30 -10.60 -6.30 15.10
C VAL A 30 -10.02 -4.88 15.08
N MET A 31 -9.90 -4.27 13.90
CA MET A 31 -9.47 -2.86 13.79
C MET A 31 -10.48 -1.92 14.45
N ALA A 32 -11.78 -2.10 14.23
CA ALA A 32 -12.84 -1.31 14.87
C ALA A 32 -12.82 -1.46 16.39
N GLY A 33 -12.68 -2.69 16.90
CA GLY A 33 -12.51 -2.95 18.34
C GLY A 33 -11.25 -2.29 18.92
N GLY A 34 -10.14 -2.32 18.17
CA GLY A 34 -8.89 -1.62 18.55
C GLY A 34 -9.06 -0.11 18.66
N VAL A 35 -9.86 0.50 17.78
CA VAL A 35 -10.19 1.95 17.85
C VAL A 35 -11.08 2.26 19.04
N LEU A 36 -12.15 1.49 19.23
CA LEU A 36 -13.10 1.69 20.33
C LEU A 36 -12.46 1.49 21.71
N THR A 37 -11.48 0.59 21.81
CA THR A 37 -10.71 0.36 23.05
C THR A 37 -9.53 1.31 23.23
N GLY A 38 -9.34 2.28 22.31
CA GLY A 38 -8.24 3.26 22.37
C GLY A 38 -6.85 2.69 22.08
N LYS A 39 -6.75 1.39 21.76
CA LYS A 39 -5.49 0.70 21.42
C LYS A 39 -4.99 1.06 20.02
N LEU A 40 -5.87 1.58 19.16
CA LEU A 40 -5.56 1.87 17.76
C LEU A 40 -6.09 3.26 17.38
N ARG A 41 -5.20 4.13 16.90
CA ARG A 41 -5.60 5.47 16.46
C ARG A 41 -6.16 5.40 15.04
N VAL A 42 -7.25 6.13 14.81
CA VAL A 42 -7.83 6.30 13.46
C VAL A 42 -6.80 6.88 12.48
N SER A 43 -5.87 7.72 12.97
CA SER A 43 -4.75 8.23 12.17
C SER A 43 -3.85 7.11 11.63
N THR A 44 -3.58 6.08 12.43
CA THR A 44 -2.74 4.94 12.04
C THR A 44 -3.45 4.08 10.99
N ILE A 45 -4.74 3.80 11.15
CA ILE A 45 -5.55 3.10 10.13
C ILE A 45 -5.55 3.90 8.82
N ARG A 46 -5.76 5.21 8.89
CA ARG A 46 -5.75 6.09 7.71
C ARG A 46 -4.39 6.05 7.00
N SER A 47 -3.29 6.06 7.74
CA SER A 47 -1.94 5.93 7.16
C SER A 47 -1.73 4.57 6.50
N LEU A 48 -2.18 3.48 7.11
CA LEU A 48 -2.10 2.13 6.53
C LEU A 48 -2.92 2.02 5.24
N LEU A 49 -4.16 2.52 5.24
CA LEU A 49 -5.02 2.55 4.05
C LEU A 49 -4.42 3.39 2.93
N ARG A 50 -3.84 4.56 3.27
CA ARG A 50 -3.10 5.37 2.30
C ARG A 50 -1.88 4.64 1.74
N GLY A 51 -1.13 3.92 2.57
CA GLY A 51 0.01 3.10 2.13
C GLY A 51 -0.42 2.01 1.15
N MET A 52 -1.51 1.30 1.45
CA MET A 52 -2.04 0.25 0.57
C MET A 52 -2.55 0.82 -0.76
N GLN A 53 -3.25 1.96 -0.74
CA GLN A 53 -3.71 2.65 -1.95
C GLN A 53 -2.53 3.17 -2.78
N ASN A 54 -1.45 3.62 -2.14
CA ASN A 54 -0.24 4.02 -2.85
C ASN A 54 0.46 2.80 -3.49
N GLY A 55 0.48 1.65 -2.80
CA GLY A 55 1.01 0.39 -3.34
C GLY A 55 0.30 -0.05 -4.63
N SER A 56 -1.03 -0.06 -4.65
CA SER A 56 -1.78 -0.43 -5.87
C SER A 56 -1.60 0.58 -7.01
N ARG A 57 -1.46 1.87 -6.69
CA ARG A 57 -1.15 2.91 -7.68
C ARG A 57 0.28 2.79 -8.23
N ALA A 58 1.24 2.37 -7.40
CA ALA A 58 2.59 2.07 -7.83
C ALA A 58 2.60 0.88 -8.79
N GLU A 59 1.92 -0.22 -8.44
CA GLU A 59 1.76 -1.38 -9.31
C GLU A 59 1.17 -0.99 -10.68
N ALA A 60 0.09 -0.20 -10.69
CA ALA A 60 -0.50 0.31 -11.93
C ALA A 60 0.43 1.22 -12.74
N LEU A 61 1.20 2.08 -12.06
CA LEU A 61 2.19 2.96 -12.70
C LEU A 61 3.27 2.12 -13.42
N TYR A 62 3.84 1.12 -12.75
CA TYR A 62 4.87 0.27 -13.34
C TYR A 62 4.32 -0.70 -14.39
N ALA A 63 3.08 -1.16 -14.25
CA ALA A 63 2.40 -1.93 -15.30
C ALA A 63 2.20 -1.10 -16.59
N SER A 64 2.11 0.23 -16.47
CA SER A 64 2.02 1.16 -17.61
C SER A 64 3.37 1.60 -18.18
N TYR A 65 4.46 0.92 -17.82
CA TYR A 65 5.79 1.22 -18.36
C TYR A 65 5.78 1.10 -19.89
N PRO A 66 6.27 2.11 -20.63
CA PRO A 66 6.20 2.13 -22.08
C PRO A 66 7.11 1.06 -22.69
N ALA A 67 6.64 0.44 -23.77
CA ALA A 67 7.41 -0.58 -24.51
C ALA A 67 8.48 0.04 -25.43
N ASP A 68 8.38 1.34 -25.69
CA ASP A 68 9.23 2.09 -26.59
C ASP A 68 9.70 3.41 -25.97
N GLU A 69 10.79 3.96 -26.50
CA GLU A 69 11.43 5.16 -25.98
C GLU A 69 10.54 6.41 -26.09
N SER A 70 9.61 6.43 -27.06
CA SER A 70 8.72 7.56 -27.33
C SER A 70 7.79 7.90 -26.15
N GLY A 71 7.46 6.91 -25.31
CA GLY A 71 6.60 7.07 -24.14
C GLY A 71 7.35 7.29 -22.83
N TYR A 72 8.67 7.20 -22.82
CA TYR A 72 9.49 7.17 -21.60
C TYR A 72 9.38 8.47 -20.80
N ASP A 73 9.62 9.62 -21.41
CA ASP A 73 9.61 10.92 -20.73
C ASP A 73 8.23 11.25 -20.11
N ALA A 74 7.16 10.88 -20.82
CA ALA A 74 5.79 11.04 -20.34
C ALA A 74 5.49 10.11 -19.15
N TRP A 75 6.03 8.89 -19.16
CA TRP A 75 5.95 7.98 -18.03
C TRP A 75 6.75 8.50 -16.82
N VAL A 76 7.99 8.97 -17.02
CA VAL A 76 8.83 9.55 -15.97
C VAL A 76 8.13 10.72 -15.28
N THR A 77 7.54 11.64 -16.05
CA THR A 77 6.80 12.78 -15.49
C THR A 77 5.66 12.33 -14.58
N ARG A 78 4.90 11.30 -14.98
CA ARG A 78 3.82 10.72 -14.16
C ARG A 78 4.36 10.01 -12.93
N ALA A 79 5.49 9.30 -13.06
CA ALA A 79 6.15 8.61 -11.97
C ALA A 79 6.66 9.59 -10.91
N GLU A 80 7.33 10.67 -11.32
CA GLU A 80 7.80 11.70 -10.39
C GLU A 80 6.65 12.39 -9.66
N ALA A 81 5.57 12.74 -10.37
CA ALA A 81 4.39 13.34 -9.77
C ALA A 81 3.73 12.39 -8.75
N PHE A 82 3.65 11.09 -9.08
CA PHE A 82 3.17 10.06 -8.17
C PHE A 82 4.03 9.97 -6.91
N TRP A 83 5.35 9.81 -7.05
CA TRP A 83 6.26 9.67 -5.91
C TRP A 83 6.30 10.92 -5.01
N LYS A 84 6.24 12.13 -5.60
CA LYS A 84 6.08 13.37 -4.83
C LYS A 84 4.77 13.39 -4.04
N SER A 85 3.68 12.88 -4.62
CA SER A 85 2.37 12.81 -3.95
C SER A 85 2.31 11.78 -2.81
N CYS A 86 3.20 10.78 -2.83
CA CYS A 86 3.31 9.78 -1.77
C CYS A 86 4.00 10.31 -0.49
N GLY A 87 4.64 11.50 -0.53
CA GLY A 87 5.31 12.11 0.62
C GLY A 87 6.53 11.31 1.12
N SER A 88 6.97 11.56 2.36
CA SER A 88 8.27 11.16 2.95
C SER A 88 8.59 9.65 3.03
N MET A 89 7.85 8.77 2.35
CA MET A 89 8.28 7.39 2.12
C MET A 89 9.44 7.31 1.10
N ALA A 90 9.51 8.22 0.13
CA ALA A 90 10.59 8.28 -0.87
C ALA A 90 11.75 9.21 -0.45
N GLU A 91 11.49 10.20 0.40
CA GLU A 91 12.50 11.11 0.94
C GLU A 91 13.08 10.57 2.27
N ASN A 92 13.56 9.33 2.29
CA ASN A 92 14.47 8.90 3.35
C ASN A 92 15.90 9.04 2.82
N THR A 93 16.49 10.23 2.97
CA THR A 93 17.94 10.35 2.99
C THR A 93 18.45 9.46 4.11
N VAL A 94 18.99 8.28 3.76
CA VAL A 94 19.82 7.49 4.67
C VAL A 94 20.99 8.41 5.03
N LYS A 95 21.00 8.91 6.27
CA LYS A 95 22.16 9.57 6.86
C LYS A 95 23.07 8.52 7.49
#